data_AF-A0A7C8ALQ1-F1
#
_entry.id   AF-A0A7C8ALQ1-F1
#
_cell.length_a   1.000
_cell.length_b   1.000
_cell.length_c   1.000
_cell.angle_alpha   90.00
_cell.angle_beta   90.00
_cell.angle_gamma   90.00
#
_symmetry.space_group_name_H-M   'P 1'
#
loop_
_entity.id
_entity.type
_entity.pdbx_description
1 polymer ?
#
loop_
_entity_poly.entity_id
_entity_poly.type
_entity_poly.pdbx_seq_one_letter_code
_entity_poly.pdbx_strand_id
1 'polypeptide(L)'
;MSEIRKREDELRTSAAEKACNSIKRTVVIAEIGKAEGVEVTEADFEKEVVAISERTGAKLDMINEYLAEDQRRDAYEERIFRAKTMAVIMSHAKVQDKKLDPDQFEAEEQNEET
;
A
#
# COMPACT_ATOMS: atom_id res chain seq x y z
N MET A 1 16.12 18.05 31.31
CA MET A 1 14.79 17.56 31.73
C MET A 1 13.66 18.18 30.92
N SER A 2 13.68 19.50 30.60
CA SER A 2 12.66 20.15 29.74
C SER A 2 12.73 19.70 28.27
N GLU A 3 13.92 19.66 27.66
CA GLU A 3 14.09 19.27 26.25
C GLU A 3 13.72 17.81 25.95
N ILE A 4 13.95 16.90 26.90
CA ILE A 4 13.57 15.48 26.77
C ILE A 4 12.04 15.35 26.71
N ARG A 5 11.31 16.07 27.57
CA ARG A 5 9.84 16.07 27.55
C ARG A 5 9.30 16.68 26.27
N LYS A 6 9.86 17.80 25.82
CA LYS A 6 9.46 18.43 24.55
C LYS A 6 9.63 17.46 23.37
N ARG A 7 10.75 16.74 23.31
CA ARG A 7 11.02 15.74 22.27
C ARG A 7 10.10 14.51 22.38
N GLU A 8 9.75 14.08 23.58
CA GLU A 8 8.78 13.01 23.82
C GLU A 8 7.37 13.41 23.33
N ASP A 9 6.94 14.65 23.60
CA ASP A 9 5.65 15.18 23.17
C ASP A 9 5.58 15.34 21.64
N GLU A 10 6.67 15.78 21.01
CA GLU A 10 6.80 15.85 19.53
C GLU A 10 6.72 14.46 18.89
N LEU A 11 7.41 13.47 19.46
CA LEU A 11 7.34 12.07 18.99
C LEU A 11 5.94 11.48 19.14
N ARG A 12 5.26 11.75 20.26
CA ARG A 12 3.87 11.30 20.46
C ARG A 12 2.91 11.96 19.48
N THR A 13 3.03 13.26 19.26
CA THR A 13 2.16 14.01 18.36
C THR A 13 2.31 13.51 16.92
N SER A 14 3.56 13.40 16.45
CA SER A 14 3.84 12.86 15.10
C SER A 14 3.41 11.40 14.93
N ALA A 15 3.58 10.56 15.96
CA ALA A 15 3.08 9.19 15.94
C ALA A 15 1.55 9.14 15.86
N ALA A 16 0.85 10.00 16.60
CA ALA A 16 -0.61 10.08 16.59
C ALA A 16 -1.14 10.54 15.22
N GLU A 17 -0.49 11.52 14.60
CA GLU A 17 -0.85 11.99 13.25
C GLU A 17 -0.65 10.89 12.20
N LYS A 18 0.49 10.19 12.24
CA LYS A 18 0.78 9.05 11.36
C LYS A 18 -0.24 7.93 11.54
N ALA A 19 -0.56 7.58 12.78
CA ALA A 19 -1.57 6.57 13.08
C ALA A 19 -2.96 6.97 12.58
N CYS A 20 -3.36 8.22 12.82
CA CYS A 20 -4.64 8.76 12.34
C CYS A 20 -4.73 8.70 10.81
N ASN A 21 -3.68 9.12 10.10
CA ASN A 21 -3.64 9.05 8.64
C ASN A 21 -3.64 7.60 8.12
N SER A 22 -2.94 6.69 8.80
CA SER A 22 -2.95 5.27 8.46
C SER A 22 -4.36 4.66 8.58
N ILE A 23 -5.05 4.94 9.68
CA ILE A 23 -6.42 4.48 9.90
C ILE A 23 -7.35 5.04 8.83
N LYS A 24 -7.27 6.36 8.55
CA LYS A 24 -8.06 6.99 7.49
C LYS A 24 -7.84 6.30 6.14
N ARG A 25 -6.58 6.07 5.74
CA ARG A 25 -6.24 5.41 4.48
C ARG A 25 -6.85 4.01 4.40
N THR A 26 -6.67 3.20 5.45
CA THR A 26 -7.21 1.84 5.48
C THR A 26 -8.73 1.83 5.39
N VAL A 27 -9.42 2.67 6.17
CA VAL A 27 -10.89 2.75 6.14
C VAL A 27 -11.40 3.24 4.78
N VAL A 28 -10.80 4.30 4.23
CA VAL A 28 -11.23 4.86 2.93
C VAL A 28 -11.06 3.85 1.80
N ILE A 29 -9.91 3.15 1.74
CA ILE A 29 -9.69 2.11 0.72
C ILE A 29 -10.70 0.97 0.90
N ALA A 30 -10.92 0.51 2.13
CA ALA A 30 -11.89 -0.55 2.39
C ALA A 30 -13.31 -0.18 1.93
N GLU A 31 -13.76 1.05 2.23
CA GLU A 31 -15.09 1.50 1.85
C GLU A 31 -15.23 1.75 0.34
N ILE A 32 -14.19 2.29 -0.33
CA ILE A 32 -14.19 2.42 -1.80
C ILE A 32 -14.25 1.04 -2.45
N GLY A 33 -13.40 0.10 -2.03
CA GLY A 33 -13.35 -1.23 -2.61
C GLY A 33 -14.68 -1.97 -2.46
N LYS A 34 -15.35 -1.84 -1.30
CA LYS A 34 -16.70 -2.38 -1.10
C LYS A 34 -17.74 -1.71 -2.00
N ALA A 35 -17.73 -0.38 -2.09
CA ALA A 35 -18.69 0.37 -2.89
C ALA A 35 -18.59 0.04 -4.39
N GLU A 36 -17.37 -0.21 -4.86
CA GLU A 36 -17.07 -0.56 -6.26
C GLU A 36 -17.15 -2.08 -6.54
N GLY A 37 -17.48 -2.90 -5.54
CA GLY A 37 -17.63 -4.34 -5.69
C GLY A 37 -16.30 -5.08 -5.97
N VAL A 38 -15.20 -4.58 -5.41
CA VAL A 38 -13.89 -5.24 -5.52
C VAL A 38 -13.91 -6.53 -4.71
N GLU A 39 -13.72 -7.65 -5.39
CA GLU A 39 -13.57 -8.98 -4.77
C GLU A 39 -12.19 -9.55 -5.08
N VAL A 40 -11.61 -10.30 -4.16
CA VAL A 40 -10.38 -11.07 -4.41
C VAL A 40 -10.78 -12.45 -4.90
N THR A 41 -10.20 -12.86 -6.03
CA THR A 41 -10.49 -14.15 -6.66
C THR A 41 -9.26 -15.05 -6.64
N GLU A 42 -9.45 -16.37 -6.78
CA GLU A 42 -8.36 -17.33 -6.94
C GLU A 42 -7.38 -16.96 -8.07
N ALA A 43 -7.89 -16.42 -9.19
CA ALA A 43 -7.05 -15.95 -10.29
C ALA A 43 -6.15 -14.76 -9.89
N ASP A 44 -6.54 -13.96 -8.90
CA ASP A 44 -5.69 -12.90 -8.37
C ASP A 44 -4.57 -13.46 -7.50
N PHE A 45 -4.85 -14.51 -6.72
CA PHE A 45 -3.82 -15.24 -5.97
C PHE A 45 -2.81 -15.90 -6.92
N GLU A 46 -3.27 -16.56 -7.98
CA GLU A 46 -2.38 -17.15 -9.00
C GLU A 46 -1.44 -16.11 -9.61
N LYS A 47 -1.93 -14.90 -9.92
CA LYS A 47 -1.09 -13.80 -10.42
C LYS A 47 -0.06 -13.36 -9.39
N GLU A 48 -0.44 -13.26 -8.12
CA GLU A 48 0.50 -12.88 -7.06
C GLU A 48 1.57 -13.96 -6.86
N VAL A 49 1.22 -15.25 -6.95
CA VAL A 49 2.16 -16.38 -6.91
C VAL A 49 3.18 -16.27 -8.03
N VAL A 50 2.73 -16.00 -9.26
CA VAL A 50 3.61 -15.78 -10.42
C VAL A 50 4.51 -14.56 -10.19
N ALA A 51 3.97 -13.44 -9.72
CA ALA A 51 4.75 -12.23 -9.46
C ALA A 51 5.83 -12.46 -8.37
N ILE A 52 5.51 -13.22 -7.32
CA ILE A 52 6.49 -13.60 -6.29
C ILE A 52 7.56 -14.51 -6.88
N SER A 53 7.17 -15.49 -7.69
CA SER A 53 8.10 -16.40 -8.37
C SER A 53 9.07 -15.64 -9.26
N GLU A 54 8.59 -14.69 -10.05
CA GLU A 54 9.42 -13.86 -10.92
C GLU A 54 10.41 -13.00 -10.12
N ARG A 55 9.96 -12.41 -9.00
CA ARG A 55 10.82 -11.56 -8.16
C ARG A 55 11.86 -12.33 -7.36
N THR A 56 11.54 -13.57 -6.94
CA THR A 56 12.37 -14.33 -5.99
C THR A 56 13.11 -15.50 -6.63
N GLY A 57 12.71 -15.93 -7.82
CA GLY A 57 13.21 -17.16 -8.47
C GLY A 57 12.74 -18.46 -7.80
N ALA A 58 11.85 -18.37 -6.80
CA ALA A 58 11.27 -19.53 -6.13
C ALA A 58 10.29 -20.27 -7.05
N LYS A 59 10.13 -21.59 -6.84
CA LYS A 59 9.17 -22.39 -7.60
C LYS A 59 7.73 -22.07 -7.19
N LEU A 60 6.82 -22.04 -8.16
CA LEU A 60 5.39 -21.74 -7.95
C LEU A 60 4.75 -22.63 -6.89
N ASP A 61 5.00 -23.94 -6.92
CA ASP A 61 4.40 -24.90 -5.96
C ASP A 61 4.79 -24.57 -4.51
N MET A 62 6.03 -24.16 -4.28
CA MET A 62 6.53 -23.79 -2.95
C MET A 62 5.90 -22.47 -2.47
N ILE A 63 5.65 -21.53 -3.38
CA ILE A 63 4.97 -20.26 -3.04
C ILE A 63 3.49 -20.53 -2.76
N ASN A 64 2.84 -21.38 -3.55
CA ASN A 64 1.44 -21.77 -3.31
C ASN A 64 1.26 -22.40 -1.93
N GLU A 65 2.10 -23.38 -1.57
CA GLU A 65 2.06 -24.01 -0.26
C GLU A 65 2.32 -22.99 0.86
N TYR A 66 3.28 -22.09 0.65
CA TYR A 66 3.57 -21.01 1.58
C TYR A 66 2.40 -20.04 1.79
N LEU A 67 1.67 -19.69 0.72
CA LEU A 67 0.52 -18.79 0.77
C LEU A 67 -0.76 -19.47 1.29
N ALA A 68 -0.83 -20.79 1.25
CA ALA A 68 -1.97 -21.56 1.73
C ALA A 68 -2.07 -21.60 3.27
N GLU A 69 -1.01 -21.20 4.00
CA GLU A 69 -1.11 -21.01 5.46
C GLU A 69 -2.11 -19.88 5.79
N ASP A 70 -3.18 -20.18 6.52
CA ASP A 70 -4.34 -19.29 6.77
C ASP A 70 -3.95 -17.84 7.11
N GLN A 71 -3.00 -17.62 8.03
CA GLN A 71 -2.56 -16.27 8.42
C GLN A 71 -1.90 -15.49 7.28
N ARG A 72 -1.21 -16.19 6.38
CA ARG A 72 -0.56 -15.55 5.22
C ARG A 72 -1.60 -15.30 4.14
N ARG A 73 -2.54 -16.22 3.93
CA ARG A 73 -3.62 -16.06 2.96
C ARG A 73 -4.39 -14.76 3.21
N ASP A 74 -4.82 -14.50 4.45
CA ASP A 74 -5.54 -13.28 4.82
C ASP A 74 -4.73 -12.01 4.53
N ALA A 75 -3.43 -12.02 4.87
CA ALA A 75 -2.55 -10.87 4.64
C ALA A 75 -2.35 -10.57 3.14
N TYR A 76 -2.25 -11.63 2.32
CA TYR A 76 -2.15 -11.48 0.88
C TYR A 76 -3.48 -11.08 0.25
N GLU A 77 -4.60 -11.58 0.77
CA GLU A 77 -5.93 -11.14 0.37
C GLU A 77 -6.09 -9.63 0.57
N GLU A 78 -5.75 -9.10 1.75
CA GLU A 78 -5.83 -7.66 2.02
C GLU A 78 -4.92 -6.86 1.06
N ARG A 79 -3.72 -7.38 0.78
CA ARG A 79 -2.78 -6.74 -0.14
C ARG A 79 -3.31 -6.71 -1.58
N ILE A 80 -3.87 -7.81 -2.06
CA ILE A 80 -4.46 -7.92 -3.38
C ILE A 80 -5.68 -7.00 -3.49
N PHE A 81 -6.57 -7.04 -2.50
CA PHE A 81 -7.75 -6.17 -2.42
C PHE A 81 -7.36 -4.69 -2.50
N ARG A 82 -6.35 -4.28 -1.73
CA ARG A 82 -5.84 -2.90 -1.72
C ARG A 82 -5.28 -2.50 -3.09
N ALA A 83 -4.52 -3.37 -3.74
CA ALA A 83 -3.98 -3.11 -5.08
C ALA A 83 -5.08 -2.96 -6.13
N LYS A 84 -6.08 -3.85 -6.12
CA LYS A 84 -7.24 -3.77 -7.02
C LYS A 84 -8.06 -2.50 -6.78
N THR A 85 -8.30 -2.16 -5.52
CA THR A 85 -9.00 -0.92 -5.16
C THR A 85 -8.24 0.31 -5.64
N MET A 86 -6.91 0.32 -5.51
CA MET A 86 -6.09 1.41 -6.04
C MET A 86 -6.19 1.53 -7.56
N ALA A 87 -6.25 0.41 -8.28
CA ALA A 87 -6.46 0.42 -9.73
C ALA A 87 -7.82 1.04 -10.10
N VAL A 88 -8.88 0.77 -9.33
CA VAL A 88 -10.20 1.41 -9.50
C VAL A 88 -10.15 2.91 -9.19
N ILE A 89 -9.42 3.32 -8.15
CA ILE A 89 -9.22 4.76 -7.86
C ILE A 89 -8.53 5.43 -9.05
N MET A 90 -7.46 4.84 -9.56
CA MET A 90 -6.70 5.36 -10.70
C MET A 90 -7.54 5.45 -11.97
N SER A 91 -8.46 4.51 -12.21
CA SER A 91 -9.34 4.56 -13.39
C SER A 91 -10.35 5.70 -13.35
N HIS A 92 -10.69 6.21 -12.16
CA HIS A 92 -11.60 7.34 -11.96
C HIS A 92 -10.87 8.67 -11.70
N ALA A 93 -9.57 8.61 -11.42
CA ALA A 93 -8.76 9.78 -11.10
C ALA A 93 -8.55 10.67 -12.34
N LYS A 94 -8.56 11.99 -12.11
CA LYS A 94 -8.13 12.95 -13.13
C LYS A 94 -6.61 13.03 -13.12
N VAL A 95 -5.96 12.26 -13.98
CA VAL A 95 -4.50 12.25 -14.14
C VAL A 95 -4.07 13.40 -15.04
N GLN A 96 -3.06 14.15 -14.63
CA GLN A 96 -2.43 15.21 -15.43
C GLN A 96 -0.97 14.85 -15.68
N ASP A 97 -0.59 14.68 -16.95
CA ASP A 97 0.79 14.46 -17.32
C ASP A 97 1.55 15.80 -17.32
N LYS A 98 2.52 15.93 -16.41
CA LYS A 98 3.43 17.08 -16.35
C LYS A 98 4.81 16.62 -16.83
N LYS A 99 5.36 17.29 -17.85
CA LYS A 99 6.77 17.15 -18.18
C LYS A 99 7.59 17.95 -17.16
N LEU A 100 8.46 17.26 -16.45
CA LEU A 100 9.42 17.85 -15.53
C LEU A 100 10.81 17.78 -16.16
N ASP A 101 11.54 18.89 -16.11
CA ASP A 101 12.97 18.87 -16.37
C ASP A 101 13.71 18.19 -15.18
N PRO A 102 14.88 17.55 -15.39
CA PRO A 102 15.58 16.81 -14.34
C PRO A 102 15.79 17.59 -13.03
N ASP A 103 16.14 18.88 -13.13
CA ASP A 103 16.34 19.77 -11.98
C ASP A 103 15.04 20.04 -11.19
N GLN A 104 13.88 19.97 -11.87
CA GLN A 104 12.55 20.11 -11.25
C GLN A 104 12.08 18.80 -10.62
N PHE A 105 12.51 17.66 -11.17
CA PHE A 105 12.20 16.33 -10.64
C PHE A 105 12.87 16.12 -9.26
N GLU A 106 14.17 16.46 -9.14
CA GLU A 106 14.90 16.37 -7.87
C GLU A 106 14.31 17.29 -6.78
N ALA A 107 13.79 18.46 -7.16
CA ALA A 107 13.17 19.41 -6.25
C ALA A 107 11.76 18.98 -5.78
N GLU A 108 11.00 18.26 -6.61
CA GLU A 108 9.69 17.71 -6.23
C GLU A 108 9.85 16.45 -5.36
N GLU A 109 10.79 15.55 -5.67
CA GLU A 109 11.08 14.36 -4.82
C GLU A 109 11.49 14.76 -3.40
N GLN A 110 12.35 15.78 -3.25
CA GLN A 110 12.78 16.26 -1.93
C GLN A 110 11.64 16.89 -1.10
N ASN A 111 10.57 17.39 -1.73
CA ASN A 111 9.42 17.95 -1.02
C ASN A 111 8.42 16.86 -0.58
N GLU A 112 8.31 15.75 -1.30
CA GLU A 112 7.40 14.64 -0.93
C GLU A 112 7.94 13.74 0.19
N GLU A 113 9.25 13.77 0.47
CA GLU A 113 9.88 13.02 1.57
C GLU A 113 9.82 13.71 2.95
N THR A 114 9.19 14.89 3.06
CA THR A 114 9.07 15.67 4.32
C THR A 114 7.68 15.55 4.94
#